data_AF-A0A9E4EZQ0-F1
#
_entry.id   AF-A0A9E4EZQ0-F1
#
_cell.length_a   1.000
_cell.length_b   1.000
_cell.length_c   1.000
_cell.angle_alpha   90.00
_cell.angle_beta   90.00
_cell.angle_gamma   90.00
#
_symmetry.space_group_name_H-M   'P 1'
#
loop_
_entity.id
_entity.type
_entity.pdbx_description
1 polymer ?
#
loop_
_entity_poly.entity_id
_entity_poly.type
_entity_poly.pdbx_seq_one_letter_code
_entity_poly.pdbx_strand_id
1 'polypeptide(L)' 'MPLLQGLKVIDASQFNAGPIVSLYLAGYGAEVIKVERPGGEDSR' A
#
# COMPACT_ATOMS: atom_id res chain seq x y z
N MET A 1 4.71 -19.78 -4.78
CA MET A 1 3.58 -18.85 -4.94
C MET A 1 3.57 -17.93 -3.72
N PRO A 2 3.71 -16.60 -3.87
CA PRO A 2 3.62 -15.67 -2.76
C PRO A 2 2.28 -15.80 -2.02
N LEU A 3 2.27 -15.62 -0.71
CA LEU A 3 1.11 -15.85 0.16
C LEU A 3 -0.13 -15.04 -0.27
N LEU A 4 0.07 -13.83 -0.79
CA LEU A 4 -0.99 -12.90 -1.17
C LEU A 4 -1.11 -12.71 -2.69
N GLN A 5 -0.55 -13.62 -3.49
CA GLN A 5 -0.63 -13.53 -4.95
C GLN A 5 -2.09 -13.48 -5.42
N GLY A 6 -2.43 -12.46 -6.21
CA GLY A 6 -3.78 -12.24 -6.74
C GLY A 6 -4.67 -11.35 -5.86
N LEU A 7 -4.22 -10.97 -4.66
CA LEU A 7 -4.92 -9.99 -3.82
C LEU A 7 -4.63 -8.57 -4.34
N LYS A 8 -5.68 -7.76 -4.55
CA LYS A 8 -5.58 -6.32 -4.81
C LYS A 8 -5.97 -5.54 -3.56
N VAL A 9 -5.15 -4.57 -3.16
CA VAL A 9 -5.34 -3.75 -1.96
C VAL A 9 -5.32 -2.28 -2.34
N ILE A 10 -6.32 -1.53 -1.86
CA ILE A 10 -6.33 -0.07 -1.93
C ILE A 10 -5.76 0.48 -0.63
N ASP A 11 -4.66 1.22 -0.71
CA ASP A 11 -4.07 1.94 0.42
C ASP A 11 -4.42 3.43 0.34
N ALA A 12 -5.34 3.87 1.20
CA ALA A 12 -5.70 5.27 1.39
C ALA A 12 -5.18 5.85 2.72
N SER A 13 -4.24 5.14 3.36
CA SER A 13 -3.62 5.59 4.60
C SER A 13 -2.64 6.73 4.36
N GLN A 14 -2.21 7.39 5.43
CA GLN A 14 -1.18 8.43 5.41
C GLN A 14 -0.14 8.20 6.50
N PHE A 15 0.99 8.89 6.38
CA PHE A 15 2.18 8.84 7.22
C PHE A 15 2.78 7.44 7.28
N ASN A 16 3.02 6.90 8.48
CA ASN A 16 3.86 5.71 8.63
C ASN A 16 3.07 4.41 8.78
N ALA A 17 2.06 4.36 9.65
CA ALA A 17 1.49 3.08 10.07
C ALA A 17 0.87 2.28 8.91
N GLY A 18 0.04 2.92 8.10
CA GLY A 18 -0.60 2.25 6.97
C GLY A 18 0.35 1.91 5.83
N PRO A 19 1.23 2.82 5.36
CA PRO A 19 2.17 2.49 4.29
C PRO A 19 3.17 1.39 4.68
N ILE A 20 3.52 1.26 5.97
CA ILE A 20 4.32 0.13 6.47
C ILE A 20 3.56 -1.19 6.32
N VAL A 21 2.26 -1.23 6.66
CA VAL A 21 1.43 -2.43 6.46
C VAL A 21 1.36 -2.78 4.98
N SER A 22 1.09 -1.79 4.12
CA SER A 22 1.04 -1.95 2.67
C SER A 22 2.36 -2.47 2.08
N LEU A 23 3.50 -2.02 2.61
CA LEU A 23 4.82 -2.52 2.22
C LEU A 23 4.95 -4.02 2.49
N TYR A 24 4.51 -4.50 3.65
CA TYR A 24 4.52 -5.94 3.95
C TYR A 24 3.56 -6.72 3.05
N LEU A 25 2.35 -6.20 2.81
CA LEU A 25 1.38 -6.86 1.92
C LEU A 25 1.93 -7.01 0.51
N ALA A 26 2.56 -5.95 -0.03
CA ALA A 26 3.24 -6.00 -1.32
C ALA A 26 4.40 -7.01 -1.31
N GLY A 27 5.20 -7.04 -0.23
CA GLY A 27 6.27 -8.02 -0.03
C GLY A 27 5.78 -9.48 -0.04
N TYR A 28 4.56 -9.73 0.42
CA TYR A 28 3.90 -11.05 0.34
C TYR A 28 3.16 -11.32 -0.98
N GLY A 29 3.24 -10.40 -1.95
CA GLY A 29 2.76 -10.59 -3.31
C GLY A 29 1.40 -9.98 -3.64
N ALA A 30 0.86 -9.12 -2.77
CA ALA A 30 -0.34 -8.35 -3.09
C ALA A 30 -0.03 -7.21 -4.10
N GLU A 31 -0.98 -6.91 -4.97
CA GLU A 31 -0.97 -5.70 -5.79
C GLU A 31 -1.56 -4.55 -4.96
N VAL A 32 -0.69 -3.63 -4.52
CA VAL A 32 -1.10 -2.49 -3.69
C VAL A 32 -1.19 -1.23 -4.54
N ILE A 33 -2.35 -0.57 -4.52
CA ILE A 33 -2.60 0.70 -5.19
C ILE A 33 -2.71 1.78 -4.11
N LYS A 34 -1.72 2.67 -4.07
CA LYS A 34 -1.74 3.85 -3.20
C LYS A 34 -2.67 4.90 -3.78
N VAL A 35 -3.58 5.41 -2.96
CA VAL A 35 -4.50 6.51 -3.30
C VAL A 35 -4.13 7.72 -2.47
N GLU A 36 -3.93 8.84 -3.15
CA GLU A 36 -3.54 10.11 -2.55
C GLU A 36 -4.42 11.24 -3.05
N ARG A 37 -4.38 12.34 -2.32
CA ARG A 37 -4.99 13.59 -2.77
C ARG A 37 -4.19 14.15 -3.95
N PRO A 38 -4.82 14.95 -4.83
CA PRO A 38 -4.08 15.78 -5.77
C PRO A 38 -3.00 16.59 -5.05
N GLY A 39 -1.77 16.56 -5.56
CA GLY A 39 -0.59 17.14 -4.88
C GLY A 39 0.24 16.13 -4.09
N GLY A 40 -0.26 14.91 -3.89
CA GLY A 40 0.45 13.84 -3.18
C GLY A 40 0.21 13.86 -1.67
N GLU A 41 1.01 13.09 -0.95
CA GLU A 41 0.98 13.01 0.49
C GLU A 41 1.87 14.07 1.15
N ASP A 42 1.43 14.65 2.27
CA ASP A 42 2.13 15.75 2.97
C ASP A 42 3.55 15.39 3.45
N SER A 43 3.86 14.09 3.56
CA SER A 43 5.17 13.59 4.00
C SER A 43 6.16 13.27 2.88
N ARG A 44 5.82 13.56 1.61
CA ARG A 44 6.75 13.44 0.49
C ARG A 44 7.73 14.60 0.40
#